data_AF-A0A7S0EZL8-F1
#
_entry.id   AF-A0A7S0EZL8-F1
#
_cell.length_a   1.000
_cell.length_b   1.000
_cell.length_c   1.000
_cell.angle_alpha   90.00
_cell.angle_beta   90.00
_cell.angle_gamma   90.00
#
_symmetry.space_group_name_H-M   'P 1'
#
loop_
_entity.id
_entity.type
_entity.pdbx_description
1 polymer ?
#
loop_
_entity_poly.entity_id
_entity_poly.type
_entity_poly.pdbx_seq_one_letter_code
_entity_poly.pdbx_strand_id
1 'polypeptide(L)'
;MLSRLVLTCLLLIWLSTSSALRFCMANCSLPMSNEFCYVSEDVCAFPTGDLDAKMAVRAMKLQDNSADCIDYFGKFMCAMYFPPCQFRVIAPLCYTNCVDAYRNCGASRSVAKGRCTSLSSAGMIAAEGDGSCRKILMAPALFPDDIIVLSTFAFMAFVILSLILFAIWKYRNRE
;
A
#
# COMPACT_ATOMS: atom_id res chain seq x y z
N MET A 1 -17.41 28.23 33.07
CA MET A 1 -18.15 27.09 32.45
C MET A 1 -17.57 26.64 31.11
N LEU A 2 -16.88 27.49 30.33
CA LEU A 2 -16.27 27.12 29.03
C LEU A 2 -15.15 26.05 29.11
N SER A 3 -14.43 25.97 30.23
CA SER A 3 -13.28 25.06 30.40
C SER A 3 -13.65 23.57 30.49
N ARG A 4 -14.86 23.23 30.97
CA ARG A 4 -15.27 21.82 31.10
C ARG A 4 -15.70 21.20 29.77
N LEU A 5 -16.23 21.99 28.84
CA LEU A 5 -16.66 21.53 27.51
C LEU A 5 -15.50 21.21 26.57
N VAL A 6 -14.40 21.96 26.67
CA VAL A 6 -13.19 21.70 25.85
C VAL A 6 -12.50 20.41 26.27
N LEU A 7 -12.48 20.11 27.58
CA LEU A 7 -11.85 18.91 28.11
C LEU A 7 -12.60 17.63 27.74
N THR A 8 -13.95 17.65 27.74
CA THR A 8 -14.75 16.50 27.30
C THR A 8 -14.66 16.27 25.80
N CYS A 9 -14.58 17.32 24.97
CA CYS A 9 -14.34 17.15 23.53
C CYS A 9 -12.97 16.51 23.23
N LEU A 10 -11.91 16.95 23.92
CA LEU A 10 -10.57 16.38 23.75
C LEU A 10 -10.51 14.90 24.17
N LEU A 11 -11.21 14.50 25.24
CA LEU A 11 -11.30 13.10 25.66
C LEU A 11 -12.06 12.22 24.64
N LEU A 12 -13.13 12.73 24.03
CA LEU A 12 -13.90 11.98 23.03
C LEU A 12 -13.13 11.78 21.70
N ILE A 13 -12.25 12.72 21.33
CA ILE A 13 -11.38 12.59 20.16
C ILE A 13 -10.26 11.57 20.43
N TRP A 14 -9.78 11.44 21.66
CA TRP A 14 -8.77 10.45 22.03
C TRP A 14 -9.32 9.02 22.10
N LEU A 15 -10.58 8.83 22.50
CA LEU A 15 -11.21 7.51 22.59
C LEU A 15 -11.56 6.89 21.22
N SER A 16 -11.71 7.70 20.17
CA SER A 16 -12.17 7.25 18.85
C SER A 16 -11.05 6.78 17.91
N THR A 17 -9.79 7.08 18.19
CA THR A 17 -8.64 6.61 17.36
C THR A 17 -8.13 5.24 17.77
N SER A 18 -8.46 4.77 18.98
CA SER A 18 -8.00 3.47 19.50
C SER A 18 -8.82 2.26 19.00
N SER A 19 -9.99 2.50 18.41
CA SER A 19 -10.92 1.45 17.99
C SER A 19 -10.65 0.94 16.57
N ALA A 20 -10.00 1.71 15.69
CA ALA A 20 -9.72 1.27 14.31
C ALA A 20 -8.77 0.06 14.25
N LEU A 21 -7.78 -0.01 15.15
CA LEU A 21 -6.86 -1.15 15.28
C LEU A 21 -7.53 -2.42 15.82
N ARG A 22 -8.71 -2.31 16.45
CA ARG A 22 -9.45 -3.47 16.98
C ARG A 22 -10.38 -4.12 15.97
N PHE A 23 -10.65 -3.51 14.83
CA PHE A 23 -11.56 -4.07 13.82
C PHE A 23 -11.04 -5.35 13.16
N CYS A 24 -9.72 -5.58 13.22
CA CYS A 24 -9.12 -6.73 12.58
C CYS A 24 -9.10 -8.01 13.43
N MET A 25 -9.40 -7.93 14.73
CA MET A 25 -9.07 -9.03 15.65
C MET A 25 -9.90 -10.33 15.54
N ALA A 26 -10.88 -10.45 14.63
CA ALA A 26 -11.82 -11.59 14.69
C ALA A 26 -12.15 -12.32 13.38
N ASN A 27 -11.80 -11.79 12.20
CA ASN A 27 -12.22 -12.45 10.95
C ASN A 27 -11.07 -12.50 9.93
N CYS A 28 -10.29 -13.57 10.02
CA CYS A 28 -9.32 -13.92 8.99
C CYS A 28 -10.08 -14.48 7.79
N SER A 29 -10.04 -13.77 6.66
CA SER A 29 -10.68 -14.18 5.43
C SER A 29 -9.96 -13.57 4.23
N LEU A 30 -10.28 -14.06 3.04
CA LEU A 30 -9.87 -13.39 1.81
C LEU A 30 -10.44 -11.95 1.77
N PRO A 31 -9.65 -10.97 1.32
CA PRO A 31 -10.10 -9.58 1.23
C PRO A 31 -11.16 -9.42 0.13
N MET A 32 -12.18 -8.60 0.38
CA MET A 32 -13.22 -8.32 -0.62
C MET A 32 -12.73 -7.45 -1.79
N SER A 33 -11.78 -6.55 -1.51
CA SER A 33 -11.12 -5.69 -2.49
C SER A 33 -9.62 -5.90 -2.41
N ASN A 34 -9.00 -6.16 -3.55
CA ASN A 34 -7.62 -6.65 -3.62
C ASN A 34 -7.02 -6.41 -5.01
N GLU A 35 -7.32 -5.26 -5.60
CA GLU A 35 -6.86 -4.92 -6.95
C GLU A 35 -5.43 -4.38 -6.94
N PHE A 36 -4.96 -3.87 -5.80
CA PHE A 36 -3.60 -3.35 -5.67
C PHE A 36 -2.64 -4.34 -5.00
N CYS A 37 -3.04 -4.94 -3.88
CA CYS A 37 -2.14 -5.78 -3.09
C CYS A 37 -2.08 -7.25 -3.52
N TYR A 38 -3.05 -7.74 -4.32
CA TYR A 38 -3.11 -9.12 -4.84
C TYR A 38 -2.86 -10.23 -3.79
N VAL A 39 -3.37 -10.05 -2.58
CA VAL A 39 -3.30 -11.01 -1.48
C VAL A 39 -4.11 -12.27 -1.76
N SER A 40 -3.48 -13.44 -1.75
CA SER A 40 -4.13 -14.73 -2.01
C SER A 40 -4.29 -15.62 -0.77
N GLU A 41 -3.83 -15.16 0.39
CA GLU A 41 -3.90 -15.89 1.66
C GLU A 41 -4.94 -15.30 2.60
N ASP A 42 -5.34 -16.06 3.63
CA ASP A 42 -6.21 -15.56 4.69
C ASP A 42 -5.48 -14.49 5.50
N VAL A 43 -5.99 -13.28 5.42
CA VAL A 43 -5.44 -12.10 6.09
C VAL A 43 -6.50 -11.50 6.98
N CYS A 44 -6.07 -10.60 7.85
CA CYS A 44 -7.00 -9.64 8.37
C CYS A 44 -7.05 -8.39 7.49
N ALA A 45 -8.12 -8.25 6.71
CA ALA A 45 -8.30 -7.11 5.81
C ALA A 45 -8.89 -5.91 6.54
N PHE A 46 -8.22 -4.76 6.44
CA PHE A 46 -8.86 -3.48 6.76
C PHE A 46 -9.89 -3.14 5.65
N PRO A 47 -11.08 -2.60 5.97
CA PRO A 47 -12.13 -2.34 4.98
C PRO A 47 -11.70 -1.49 3.78
N THR A 48 -10.80 -0.53 4.01
CA THR A 48 -10.22 0.36 3.00
C THR A 48 -8.74 0.05 2.72
N GLY A 49 -8.24 -1.09 3.19
CA GLY A 49 -6.81 -1.39 3.22
C GLY A 49 -6.13 -1.37 1.84
N ASP A 50 -6.81 -1.85 0.80
CA ASP A 50 -6.27 -1.87 -0.57
C ASP A 50 -6.11 -0.44 -1.12
N LEU A 51 -7.12 0.40 -0.92
CA LEU A 51 -7.12 1.80 -1.34
C LEU A 51 -6.10 2.61 -0.53
N ASP A 52 -6.05 2.41 0.79
CA ASP A 52 -5.12 3.12 1.67
C ASP A 52 -3.66 2.75 1.35
N ALA A 53 -3.39 1.46 1.10
CA ALA A 53 -2.08 1.00 0.63
C ALA A 53 -1.72 1.66 -0.71
N LYS A 54 -2.63 1.63 -1.69
CA LYS A 54 -2.43 2.26 -3.01
C LYS A 54 -2.14 3.75 -2.89
N MET A 55 -2.88 4.48 -2.07
CA MET A 55 -2.72 5.92 -1.87
C MET A 55 -1.39 6.25 -1.17
N ALA A 56 -0.99 5.46 -0.17
CA ALA A 56 0.29 5.65 0.50
C ALA A 56 1.48 5.41 -0.44
N VAL A 57 1.41 4.39 -1.28
CA VAL A 57 2.46 4.09 -2.25
C VAL A 57 2.51 5.15 -3.34
N ARG A 58 1.36 5.65 -3.81
CA ARG A 58 1.31 6.80 -4.74
C ARG A 58 1.94 8.05 -4.12
N ALA A 59 1.67 8.33 -2.85
CA ALA A 59 2.30 9.44 -2.14
C ALA A 59 3.83 9.26 -2.02
N MET A 60 4.30 8.03 -1.80
CA MET A 60 5.73 7.72 -1.79
C MET A 60 6.37 7.86 -3.18
N LYS A 61 5.67 7.45 -4.25
CA LYS A 61 6.10 7.60 -5.66
C LYS A 61 6.37 9.06 -6.05
N LEU A 62 5.67 10.01 -5.43
CA LEU A 62 5.93 11.44 -5.62
C LEU A 62 7.22 11.91 -4.93
N GLN A 63 7.70 11.20 -3.90
CA GLN A 63 8.94 11.52 -3.19
C GLN A 63 10.15 10.79 -3.80
N ASP A 64 9.99 9.51 -4.08
CA ASP A 64 11.02 8.65 -4.68
C ASP A 64 10.33 7.69 -5.66
N ASN A 65 10.68 7.82 -6.94
CA ASN A 65 10.13 7.02 -8.03
C ASN A 65 11.08 5.88 -8.46
N SER A 66 12.07 5.55 -7.64
CA SER A 66 12.91 4.37 -7.91
C SER A 66 12.07 3.10 -7.82
N ALA A 67 12.28 2.19 -8.77
CA ALA A 67 11.54 0.93 -8.83
C ALA A 67 11.70 0.12 -7.53
N ASP A 68 12.91 0.11 -6.97
CA ASP A 68 13.22 -0.60 -5.72
C ASP A 68 12.47 -0.01 -4.52
N CYS A 69 12.44 1.33 -4.37
CA CYS A 69 11.64 1.98 -3.33
C CYS A 69 10.17 1.55 -3.43
N ILE A 70 9.61 1.65 -4.62
CA ILE A 70 8.18 1.45 -4.85
C ILE A 70 7.76 0.00 -4.67
N ASP A 71 8.59 -0.96 -5.09
CA ASP A 71 8.36 -2.38 -4.84
C ASP A 71 8.44 -2.71 -3.34
N TYR A 72 9.51 -2.29 -2.65
CA TYR A 72 9.67 -2.59 -1.22
C TYR A 72 8.63 -1.89 -0.35
N PHE A 73 8.36 -0.61 -0.62
CA PHE A 73 7.38 0.16 0.12
C PHE A 73 5.96 -0.33 -0.16
N GLY A 74 5.66 -0.70 -1.41
CA GLY A 74 4.40 -1.33 -1.79
C GLY A 74 4.14 -2.61 -1.01
N LYS A 75 5.11 -3.52 -0.99
CA LYS A 75 5.05 -4.77 -0.20
C LYS A 75 4.83 -4.50 1.29
N PHE A 76 5.52 -3.51 1.85
CA PHE A 76 5.36 -3.12 3.25
C PHE A 76 3.96 -2.60 3.55
N MET A 77 3.44 -1.67 2.74
CA MET A 77 2.10 -1.12 2.96
C MET A 77 1.02 -2.19 2.81
N CYS A 78 1.12 -3.06 1.80
CA CYS A 78 0.19 -4.17 1.64
C CYS A 78 0.20 -5.12 2.83
N ALA A 79 1.38 -5.52 3.30
CA ALA A 79 1.48 -6.39 4.47
C ALA A 79 0.96 -5.71 5.76
N MET A 80 0.99 -4.38 5.85
CA MET A 80 0.50 -3.62 7.00
C MET A 80 -1.03 -3.52 7.01
N TYR A 81 -1.66 -3.37 5.84
CA TYR A 81 -3.13 -3.31 5.67
C TYR A 81 -3.78 -4.69 5.45
N PHE A 82 -2.98 -5.70 5.19
CA PHE A 82 -3.41 -7.09 5.07
C PHE A 82 -2.45 -8.00 5.86
N PRO A 83 -2.34 -7.80 7.19
CA PRO A 83 -1.47 -8.63 7.99
C PRO A 83 -1.95 -10.09 7.94
N PRO A 84 -1.02 -11.03 7.72
CA PRO A 84 -1.39 -12.43 7.57
C PRO A 84 -1.84 -13.03 8.90
N CYS A 85 -2.81 -13.94 8.80
CA CYS A 85 -3.25 -14.71 9.94
C CYS A 85 -2.48 -16.03 10.06
N GLN A 86 -2.08 -16.39 11.28
CA GLN A 86 -1.61 -17.73 11.62
C GLN A 86 -2.42 -18.24 12.80
N PHE A 87 -3.06 -19.41 12.65
CA PHE A 87 -3.91 -20.00 13.68
C PHE A 87 -5.01 -19.03 14.20
N ARG A 88 -5.58 -18.22 13.30
CA ARG A 88 -6.57 -17.15 13.60
C ARG A 88 -6.04 -16.00 14.48
N VAL A 89 -4.72 -15.88 14.63
CA VAL A 89 -4.06 -14.76 15.29
C VAL A 89 -3.32 -13.94 14.23
N ILE A 90 -3.41 -12.62 14.35
CA ILE A 90 -2.69 -11.69 13.48
C ILE A 90 -1.20 -11.76 13.82
N ALA A 91 -0.36 -12.07 12.84
CA ALA A 91 1.09 -12.02 13.02
C ALA A 91 1.60 -10.60 12.72
N PRO A 92 2.26 -9.91 13.67
CA PRO A 92 2.79 -8.58 13.42
C PRO A 92 3.97 -8.63 12.43
N LEU A 93 4.13 -7.55 11.67
CA LEU A 93 5.28 -7.40 10.77
C LEU A 93 6.57 -7.13 11.54
N CYS A 94 7.69 -7.64 11.03
CA CYS A 94 8.98 -7.36 11.65
C CYS A 94 9.37 -5.89 11.56
N TYR A 95 9.93 -5.36 12.65
CA TYR A 95 10.48 -4.00 12.71
C TYR A 95 11.50 -3.73 11.59
N THR A 96 12.33 -4.72 11.26
CA THR A 96 13.33 -4.64 10.17
C THR A 96 12.70 -4.35 8.82
N ASN A 97 11.55 -4.97 8.51
CA ASN A 97 10.88 -4.77 7.23
C ASN A 97 10.41 -3.32 7.07
N CYS A 98 9.92 -2.72 8.16
CA CYS A 98 9.55 -1.30 8.18
C CYS A 98 10.78 -0.42 7.91
N VAL A 99 11.89 -0.67 8.63
CA VAL A 99 13.10 0.12 8.46
C VAL A 99 13.64 0.01 7.04
N ASP A 100 13.67 -1.20 6.47
CA ASP A 100 14.17 -1.44 5.12
C ASP A 100 13.27 -0.79 4.06
N ALA A 101 11.94 -0.83 4.22
CA ALA A 101 10.99 -0.17 3.33
C ALA A 101 11.23 1.35 3.25
N TYR A 102 11.42 2.02 4.38
CA TYR A 102 11.72 3.46 4.39
C TYR A 102 13.12 3.76 3.86
N ARG A 103 14.12 2.92 4.18
CA ARG A 103 15.51 3.14 3.74
C ARG A 103 15.68 2.96 2.24
N ASN A 104 14.97 2.03 1.62
CA ASN A 104 14.98 1.86 0.17
C ASN A 104 14.35 3.05 -0.57
N CYS A 105 13.55 3.85 0.12
CA CYS A 105 13.00 5.12 -0.37
C CYS A 105 13.80 6.35 0.05
N GLY A 106 15.11 6.19 0.31
CA GLY A 106 16.00 7.30 0.63
C GLY A 106 15.86 7.89 2.03
N ALA A 107 15.00 7.36 2.90
CA ALA A 107 14.90 7.85 4.27
C ALA A 107 16.18 7.58 5.04
N SER A 108 16.65 8.59 5.80
CA SER A 108 17.79 8.39 6.70
C SER A 108 17.46 7.36 7.79
N ARG A 109 18.49 6.71 8.33
CA ARG A 109 18.33 5.67 9.36
C ARG A 109 17.54 6.17 10.58
N SER A 110 17.75 7.42 11.00
CA SER A 110 17.03 8.02 12.13
C SER A 110 15.56 8.26 11.81
N VAL A 111 15.26 8.75 10.61
CA VAL A 111 13.87 8.99 10.15
C VAL A 111 13.11 7.68 10.02
N ALA A 112 13.71 6.67 9.38
CA ALA A 112 13.11 5.33 9.25
C ALA A 112 12.81 4.72 10.63
N LYS A 113 13.79 4.74 11.55
CA LYS A 113 13.58 4.27 12.93
C LYS A 113 12.46 5.02 13.63
N GLY A 114 12.42 6.35 13.54
CA GLY A 114 11.38 7.16 14.17
C GLY A 114 9.96 6.78 13.70
N ARG A 115 9.79 6.59 12.38
CA ARG A 115 8.52 6.15 11.79
C ARG A 115 8.15 4.75 12.27
N CYS A 116 9.07 3.80 12.22
CA CYS A 116 8.83 2.43 12.63
C CYS A 116 8.54 2.30 14.14
N THR A 117 9.23 3.06 14.99
CA THR A 117 8.91 3.09 16.42
C THR A 117 7.50 3.60 16.69
N SER A 118 7.04 4.60 15.94
CA SER A 118 5.64 5.06 16.02
C SER A 118 4.64 3.98 15.60
N LEU A 119 4.90 3.27 14.49
CA LEU A 119 4.05 2.16 14.05
C LEU A 119 4.07 0.98 15.05
N SER A 120 5.22 0.75 15.68
CA SER A 120 5.37 -0.31 16.70
C SER A 120 4.57 0.03 17.96
N SER A 121 4.62 1.28 18.39
CA SER A 121 3.81 1.76 19.52
C SER A 121 2.31 1.68 19.26
N ALA A 122 1.90 1.74 17.99
CA ALA A 122 0.52 1.52 17.56
C ALA A 122 0.15 0.03 17.42
N GLY A 123 1.08 -0.90 17.65
CA GLY A 123 0.85 -2.34 17.52
C GLY A 123 0.73 -2.84 16.08
N MET A 124 1.11 -2.03 15.08
CA MET A 124 1.06 -2.43 13.66
C MET A 124 2.29 -3.24 13.24
N ILE A 125 3.43 -3.01 13.90
CA ILE A 125 4.66 -3.76 13.69
C ILE A 125 5.20 -4.24 15.05
N ALA A 126 5.94 -5.33 15.03
CA ALA A 126 6.61 -5.87 16.21
C ALA A 126 7.66 -4.88 16.75
N ALA A 127 7.99 -5.01 18.03
CA ALA A 127 9.03 -4.20 18.66
C ALA A 127 10.41 -4.49 18.06
N GLU A 128 11.34 -3.52 18.18
CA GLU A 128 12.73 -3.72 17.76
C GLU A 128 13.35 -4.90 18.54
N GLY A 129 13.84 -5.91 17.82
CA GLY A 129 14.42 -7.12 18.41
C GLY A 129 13.44 -8.27 18.68
N ASP A 130 12.14 -8.10 18.42
CA ASP A 130 11.18 -9.19 18.54
C ASP A 130 11.36 -10.19 17.38
N GLY A 131 11.65 -11.45 17.73
CA GLY A 131 11.79 -12.56 16.78
C GLY A 131 10.48 -13.24 16.41
N SER A 132 9.37 -12.91 17.07
CA SER A 132 8.05 -13.53 16.91
C SER A 132 7.24 -12.93 15.75
N CYS A 133 7.89 -12.13 14.91
CA CYS A 133 7.28 -11.38 13.82
C CYS A 133 7.36 -12.14 12.49
N ARG A 134 6.48 -11.81 11.54
CA ARG A 134 6.53 -12.36 10.18
C ARG A 134 7.39 -11.45 9.28
N LYS A 135 8.37 -12.06 8.61
CA LYS A 135 9.10 -11.41 7.51
C LYS A 135 8.19 -11.34 6.29
N ILE A 136 8.24 -10.23 5.55
CA ILE A 136 7.44 -10.07 4.33
C ILE A 136 7.98 -11.07 3.30
N LEU A 137 7.17 -12.09 3.04
CA LEU A 137 7.35 -13.07 1.97
C LEU A 137 6.17 -12.88 0.99
N MET A 138 5.93 -11.65 0.55
CA MET A 138 4.82 -11.37 -0.36
C MET A 138 5.32 -11.21 -1.80
N ALA A 139 4.51 -11.72 -2.72
CA ALA A 139 4.67 -11.61 -4.16
C ALA A 139 4.82 -10.12 -4.56
N PRO A 140 5.48 -9.82 -5.69
CA PRO A 140 5.65 -8.45 -6.17
C PRO A 140 4.29 -7.74 -6.26
N ALA A 141 4.21 -6.53 -5.70
CA ALA A 141 3.07 -5.65 -5.94
C ALA A 141 3.13 -5.26 -7.42
N LEU A 142 2.28 -5.87 -8.26
CA LEU A 142 2.15 -5.42 -9.64
C LEU A 142 1.43 -4.08 -9.62
N PHE A 143 2.04 -3.03 -10.16
CA PHE A 143 1.35 -1.76 -10.41
C PHE A 143 0.62 -1.88 -11.76
N PRO A 144 -0.71 -2.08 -11.79
CA PRO A 144 -1.45 -2.09 -13.05
C PRO A 144 -1.44 -0.73 -13.75
N ASP A 145 -1.12 0.35 -13.02
CA ASP A 145 -1.05 1.71 -13.56
C ASP A 145 -0.01 1.81 -14.71
N ASP A 146 1.08 1.04 -14.69
CA ASP A 146 2.05 1.03 -15.80
C ASP A 146 1.55 0.22 -17.01
N ILE A 147 0.70 -0.78 -16.79
CA ILE A 147 0.09 -1.60 -17.86
C ILE A 147 -0.99 -0.81 -18.60
N ILE A 148 -1.79 -0.02 -17.89
CA ILE A 148 -2.86 0.80 -18.51
C ILE A 148 -2.26 1.94 -19.34
N VAL A 149 -1.16 2.53 -18.89
CA VAL A 149 -0.45 3.53 -19.70
C VAL A 149 0.12 2.87 -20.96
N LEU A 150 0.77 1.70 -20.86
CA LEU A 150 1.26 1.01 -22.07
C LEU A 150 0.14 0.64 -23.05
N SER A 151 -1.01 0.19 -22.55
CA SER A 151 -2.13 -0.24 -23.42
C SER A 151 -2.81 0.95 -24.12
N THR A 152 -2.95 2.09 -23.45
CA THR A 152 -3.50 3.31 -24.05
C THR A 152 -2.55 3.91 -25.10
N PHE A 153 -1.23 3.91 -24.85
CA PHE A 153 -0.25 4.33 -25.85
C PHE A 153 -0.23 3.40 -27.07
N ALA A 154 -0.29 2.08 -26.86
CA ALA A 154 -0.36 1.10 -27.96
C ALA A 154 -1.63 1.26 -28.80
N PHE A 155 -2.79 1.51 -28.17
CA PHE A 155 -4.05 1.75 -28.87
C PHE A 155 -4.00 3.04 -29.71
N MET A 156 -3.50 4.14 -29.15
CA MET A 156 -3.36 5.40 -29.88
C MET A 156 -2.38 5.27 -31.06
N ALA A 157 -1.27 4.57 -30.86
CA ALA A 157 -0.33 4.28 -31.95
C ALA A 157 -0.98 3.47 -33.07
N PHE A 158 -1.76 2.44 -32.75
CA PHE A 158 -2.49 1.63 -33.74
C PHE A 158 -3.52 2.45 -34.53
N VAL A 159 -4.27 3.33 -33.87
CA VAL A 159 -5.24 4.23 -34.52
C VAL A 159 -4.53 5.18 -35.48
N ILE A 160 -3.43 5.81 -35.05
CA ILE A 160 -2.64 6.72 -35.90
C ILE A 160 -2.09 5.97 -37.12
N LEU A 161 -1.52 4.78 -36.92
CA LEU A 161 -0.96 3.98 -38.02
C LEU A 161 -2.04 3.57 -39.03
N SER A 162 -3.21 3.19 -38.54
CA SER A 162 -4.37 2.84 -39.38
C SER A 162 -4.86 4.03 -40.22
N LEU A 163 -4.90 5.23 -39.64
CA LEU A 163 -5.27 6.45 -40.36
C LEU A 163 -4.24 6.83 -41.43
N ILE A 164 -2.94 6.68 -41.13
CA ILE A 164 -1.86 6.91 -42.10
C ILE A 164 -1.97 5.93 -43.26
N LEU A 165 -2.13 4.63 -42.98
CA LEU A 165 -2.29 3.60 -44.00
C LEU A 165 -3.53 3.84 -44.86
N PHE A 166 -4.65 4.24 -44.25
CA PHE A 166 -5.86 4.59 -44.98
C PHE A 166 -5.66 5.81 -45.89
N ALA A 167 -4.95 6.84 -45.42
CA ALA A 167 -4.62 8.01 -46.23
C ALA A 167 -3.74 7.65 -47.43
N ILE A 168 -2.72 6.81 -47.23
CA ILE A 168 -1.85 6.30 -48.31
C ILE A 168 -2.65 5.48 -49.32
N TRP A 169 -3.51 4.57 -48.85
CA TRP A 169 -4.38 3.75 -49.71
C TRP A 169 -5.33 4.61 -50.55
N LYS A 170 -5.95 5.63 -49.93
CA LYS A 170 -6.86 6.55 -50.62
C LYS A 170 -6.13 7.42 -51.65
N TYR A 171 -4.90 7.84 -51.36
CA TYR A 171 -4.06 8.58 -52.32
C TYR A 171 -3.71 7.72 -53.54
N ARG A 172 -3.37 6.44 -53.33
CA ARG A 172 -2.98 5.52 -54.39
C ARG A 172 -4.11 5.09 -55.33
N ASN A 173 -5.37 5.03 -54.86
CA ASN A 173 -6.53 4.62 -55.66
C ASN A 173 -7.33 5.81 -56.23
N ARG A 174 -6.75 7.00 -56.26
CA ARG A 174 -7.38 8.21 -56.86
C ARG A 174 -6.97 8.46 -58.31
N GLU A 175 -6.13 7.59 -58.87
CA GLU A 175 -5.85 7.44 -60.30
C GLU A 175 -6.77 6.36 -60.88
#